data_AF-A0A1W9RS61-F1
#
_entry.id   AF-A0A1W9RS61-F1
#
_cell.length_a   1.000
_cell.length_b   1.000
_cell.length_c   1.000
_cell.angle_alpha   90.00
_cell.angle_beta   90.00
_cell.angle_gamma   90.00
#
_symmetry.space_group_name_H-M   'P 1'
#
loop_
_entity.id
_entity.type
_entity.pdbx_description
1 polymer ?
#
loop_
_entity_poly.entity_id
_entity_poly.type
_entity_poly.pdbx_seq_one_letter_code
_entity_poly.pdbx_strand_id
1 'polypeptide(L)'
;MQNKKINLIISAAILWLLSCAAPHAMNDFFGVKMNPEDEAKFKITSYSQNYGASYTGSQTMDSKFYAYGEMDRNDLVIKVTNETKQPIEINYQTDQFYIYTPDDKEFVLRKPQVDKYPSASAIKPGKSVQFKLMLPSDFWRSVGMTAPNSEDAKLVEDFWKGLDQQNFSREKIKKIKILLAGKTLIVMKPLPKK
;
A
#
# COMPACT_ATOMS: atom_id res chain seq x y z
N MET A 1 -23.03 62.80 6.63
CA MET A 1 -22.37 61.77 5.78
C MET A 1 -21.76 60.71 6.70
N GLN A 2 -22.55 59.72 7.07
CA GLN A 2 -22.17 58.61 7.97
C GLN A 2 -22.95 57.38 7.50
N ASN A 3 -22.37 56.19 7.67
CA ASN A 3 -22.98 54.86 7.44
C ASN A 3 -22.85 54.26 6.03
N LYS A 4 -21.64 53.90 5.60
CA LYS A 4 -21.42 52.91 4.51
C LYS A 4 -20.15 52.04 4.70
N LYS A 5 -19.73 51.71 5.92
CA LYS A 5 -18.48 50.95 6.16
C LYS A 5 -18.58 49.74 7.11
N ILE A 6 -19.76 49.15 7.31
CA ILE A 6 -19.92 48.03 8.27
C ILE A 6 -20.29 46.68 7.63
N ASN A 7 -20.68 46.62 6.34
CA ASN A 7 -21.18 45.37 5.75
C ASN A 7 -20.18 44.58 4.87
N LEU A 8 -18.88 44.89 4.91
CA LEU A 8 -17.87 44.19 4.07
C LEU A 8 -16.85 43.37 4.86
N ILE A 9 -17.14 43.04 6.13
CA ILE A 9 -16.22 42.25 6.98
C ILE A 9 -16.81 40.87 7.33
N ILE A 10 -18.11 40.64 7.13
CA ILE A 10 -18.76 39.37 7.49
C ILE A 10 -18.60 38.29 6.39
N SER A 11 -18.31 38.67 5.14
CA SER A 11 -18.23 37.72 4.01
C SER A 11 -16.90 36.96 3.91
N ALA A 12 -15.88 37.33 4.68
CA ALA A 12 -14.56 36.69 4.62
C ALA A 12 -14.36 35.55 5.64
N ALA A 13 -15.28 35.39 6.61
CA ALA A 13 -15.17 34.35 7.66
C ALA A 13 -15.81 33.00 7.29
N ILE A 14 -16.58 32.93 6.19
CA ILE A 14 -17.34 31.71 5.81
C ILE A 14 -16.52 30.78 4.89
N LEU A 15 -15.42 31.24 4.30
CA LEU A 15 -14.55 30.42 3.44
C LEU A 15 -13.48 29.61 4.18
N TRP A 16 -13.53 29.60 5.52
CA TRP A 16 -12.64 28.79 6.37
C TRP A 16 -13.33 27.55 6.96
N LEU A 17 -14.43 27.09 6.37
CA LEU A 17 -14.79 25.67 6.42
C LEU A 17 -13.84 24.93 5.48
N LEU A 18 -12.59 24.89 5.95
CA LEU A 18 -11.51 24.03 5.52
C LEU A 18 -12.13 22.69 5.21
N SER A 19 -12.11 22.37 3.91
CA SER A 19 -12.28 21.04 3.39
C SER A 19 -11.27 20.14 4.11
N CYS A 20 -11.67 19.60 5.26
CA CYS A 20 -11.17 18.33 5.75
C CYS A 20 -11.66 17.30 4.74
N ALA A 21 -11.04 17.30 3.55
CA ALA A 21 -11.01 16.14 2.69
C ALA A 21 -10.28 15.10 3.53
N ALA A 22 -11.05 14.31 4.29
CA ALA A 22 -10.53 13.13 4.93
C ALA A 22 -9.80 12.37 3.81
N PRO A 23 -8.49 12.12 3.92
CA PRO A 23 -7.81 11.31 2.93
C PRO A 23 -8.62 10.02 2.82
N HIS A 24 -9.07 9.69 1.62
CA HIS A 24 -9.83 8.47 1.37
C HIS A 24 -9.12 7.35 2.10
N ALA A 25 -9.77 6.81 3.13
CA ALA A 25 -9.15 5.80 3.96
C ALA A 25 -8.88 4.60 3.05
N MET A 26 -7.64 4.15 3.01
CA MET A 26 -7.27 2.92 2.29
C MET A 26 -7.79 1.74 3.12
N ASN A 27 -8.73 0.96 2.58
CA ASN A 27 -9.66 0.15 3.38
C ASN A 27 -9.63 -1.35 3.13
N ASP A 28 -8.73 -1.87 2.30
CA ASP A 28 -8.75 -3.28 1.94
C ASP A 28 -7.81 -4.13 2.78
N PHE A 29 -6.63 -3.60 3.09
CA PHE A 29 -5.57 -4.32 3.78
C PHE A 29 -4.92 -3.46 4.84
N PHE A 30 -4.46 -4.11 5.91
CA PHE A 30 -3.63 -3.50 6.93
C PHE A 30 -2.50 -4.43 7.34
N GLY A 31 -1.33 -3.87 7.60
CA GLY A 31 -0.16 -4.62 8.05
C GLY A 31 0.77 -3.81 8.93
N VAL A 32 1.64 -4.51 9.63
CA VAL A 32 2.67 -3.93 10.49
C VAL A 32 4.01 -4.61 10.25
N LYS A 33 5.11 -3.95 10.63
CA LYS A 33 6.43 -4.59 10.61
C LYS A 33 6.48 -5.71 11.64
N MET A 34 7.04 -6.84 11.23
CA MET A 34 7.18 -8.02 12.09
C MET A 34 8.34 -8.90 11.64
N ASN A 35 8.78 -9.79 12.53
CA ASN A 35 9.63 -10.91 12.14
C ASN A 35 8.80 -11.98 11.41
N PRO A 36 9.39 -12.75 10.48
CA PRO A 36 8.68 -13.81 9.75
C PRO A 36 8.03 -14.85 10.67
N GLU A 37 8.68 -15.25 11.77
CA GLU A 37 8.15 -16.25 12.72
C GLU A 37 6.87 -15.82 13.44
N ASP A 38 6.55 -14.52 13.44
CA ASP A 38 5.39 -13.98 14.14
C ASP A 38 4.14 -13.86 13.27
N GLU A 39 4.23 -14.17 11.98
CA GLU A 39 3.13 -14.01 11.02
C GLU A 39 1.85 -14.75 11.43
N ALA A 40 2.00 -15.95 12.01
CA ALA A 40 0.89 -16.78 12.49
C ALA A 40 0.14 -16.13 13.66
N LYS A 41 0.81 -15.26 14.44
CA LYS A 41 0.23 -14.56 15.58
C LYS A 41 -0.51 -13.28 15.16
N PHE A 42 -0.19 -12.73 13.98
CA PHE A 42 -0.79 -11.50 13.49
C PHE A 42 -2.25 -11.73 13.07
N LYS A 43 -3.22 -11.20 13.81
CA LYS A 43 -4.64 -11.31 13.48
C LYS A 43 -5.35 -9.99 13.70
N ILE A 44 -5.92 -9.44 12.62
CA ILE A 44 -6.74 -8.23 12.69
C ILE A 44 -8.07 -8.60 13.37
N THR A 45 -8.42 -7.87 14.42
CA THR A 45 -9.60 -8.12 15.25
C THR A 45 -10.75 -7.19 14.90
N SER A 46 -10.47 -5.95 14.50
CA SER A 46 -11.49 -4.99 14.10
C SER A 46 -10.91 -3.90 13.20
N TYR A 47 -11.79 -3.19 12.50
CA TYR A 47 -11.44 -2.04 11.68
C TYR A 47 -12.54 -0.98 11.72
N SER A 48 -12.15 0.27 11.82
CA SER A 48 -13.02 1.40 11.51
C SER A 48 -12.23 2.51 10.85
N GLN A 49 -12.90 3.33 10.04
CA GLN A 49 -12.25 4.47 9.39
C GLN A 49 -11.77 5.53 10.40
N ASN A 50 -12.44 5.64 11.55
CA ASN A 50 -12.12 6.65 12.56
C ASN A 50 -10.98 6.23 13.50
N TYR A 51 -10.86 4.93 13.78
CA TYR A 51 -9.90 4.39 14.77
C TYR A 51 -8.82 3.50 14.15
N GLY A 52 -8.88 3.23 12.84
CA GLY A 52 -7.95 2.33 12.16
C GLY A 52 -8.20 0.85 12.47
N ALA A 53 -7.18 0.02 12.22
CA ALA A 53 -7.21 -1.40 12.47
C ALA A 53 -6.70 -1.76 13.87
N SER A 54 -7.42 -2.64 14.57
CA SER A 54 -6.94 -3.30 15.79
C SER A 54 -6.51 -4.73 15.47
N TYR A 55 -5.49 -5.22 16.15
CA TYR A 55 -4.96 -6.57 15.92
C TYR A 55 -4.33 -7.16 17.19
N THR A 56 -4.23 -8.49 17.21
CA THR A 56 -3.41 -9.24 18.15
C THR A 56 -2.11 -9.67 17.46
N GLY A 57 -1.03 -9.78 18.23
CA GLY A 57 0.31 -10.09 17.71
C GLY A 57 1.32 -10.38 18.83
N SER A 58 2.59 -10.49 18.47
CA SER A 58 3.71 -10.61 19.41
C SER A 58 4.27 -9.24 19.80
N GLN A 59 5.09 -9.19 20.86
CA GLN A 59 5.77 -7.97 21.30
C GLN A 59 6.85 -7.47 20.33
N THR A 60 7.30 -8.33 19.43
CA THR A 60 8.30 -8.06 18.38
C THR A 60 7.69 -7.37 17.16
N MET A 61 6.36 -7.29 17.06
CA MET A 61 5.68 -6.50 16.03
C MET A 61 5.78 -5.01 16.36
N ASP A 62 6.09 -4.21 15.35
CA ASP A 62 6.26 -2.77 15.50
C ASP A 62 5.02 -2.03 14.99
N SER A 63 4.12 -1.69 15.92
CA SER A 63 2.89 -0.96 15.62
C SER A 63 3.11 0.45 15.08
N LYS A 64 4.33 1.00 15.24
CA LYS A 64 4.69 2.34 14.75
C LYS A 64 5.22 2.32 13.32
N PHE A 65 5.41 1.14 12.72
CA PHE A 65 5.72 1.03 11.30
C PHE A 65 4.68 0.13 10.63
N TYR A 66 3.71 0.76 9.98
CA TYR A 66 2.51 0.09 9.47
C TYR A 66 2.19 0.50 8.04
N ALA A 67 1.32 -0.28 7.40
CA ALA A 67 0.88 -0.04 6.04
C ALA A 67 -0.63 -0.25 5.90
N TYR A 68 -1.24 0.58 5.07
CA TYR A 68 -2.59 0.36 4.55
C TYR A 68 -2.54 0.13 3.04
N GLY A 69 -3.44 -0.73 2.55
CA GLY A 69 -3.53 -1.12 1.15
C GLY A 69 -4.93 -0.96 0.62
N GLU A 70 -5.03 -0.53 -0.63
CA GLU A 70 -6.28 -0.39 -1.38
C GLU A 70 -6.10 -0.98 -2.77
N MET A 71 -7.05 -1.82 -3.16
CA MET A 71 -7.10 -2.36 -4.50
C MET A 71 -7.96 -1.48 -5.39
N ASP A 72 -7.37 -1.06 -6.51
CA ASP A 72 -8.08 -0.57 -7.68
C ASP A 72 -8.12 -1.68 -8.75
N ARG A 73 -8.83 -1.45 -9.85
CA ARG A 73 -9.05 -2.47 -10.91
C ARG A 73 -7.75 -3.14 -11.38
N ASN A 74 -6.68 -2.37 -11.56
CA ASN A 74 -5.42 -2.85 -12.12
C ASN A 74 -4.23 -2.66 -11.18
N ASP A 75 -4.41 -1.94 -10.07
CA ASP A 75 -3.33 -1.48 -9.22
C ASP A 75 -3.61 -1.82 -7.76
N LEU A 76 -2.56 -2.17 -7.03
CA LEU A 76 -2.55 -2.17 -5.57
C LEU A 76 -1.79 -0.93 -5.10
N VAL A 77 -2.49 -0.02 -4.44
CA VAL A 77 -1.88 1.14 -3.79
C VAL A 77 -1.56 0.76 -2.35
N ILE A 78 -0.33 0.99 -1.92
CA ILE A 78 0.14 0.73 -0.55
C ILE A 78 0.70 2.01 0.03
N LYS A 79 0.17 2.48 1.15
CA LYS A 79 0.76 3.57 1.94
C LYS A 79 1.45 3.00 3.17
N VAL A 80 2.75 3.20 3.25
CA VAL A 80 3.58 2.80 4.40
C VAL A 80 3.87 4.04 5.24
N THR A 81 3.62 3.97 6.54
CA THR A 81 3.81 5.07 7.50
C THR A 81 4.87 4.69 8.53
N ASN A 82 5.79 5.61 8.78
CA ASN A 82 6.83 5.47 9.79
C ASN A 82 6.61 6.44 10.96
N GLU A 83 6.08 5.96 12.07
CA GLU A 83 5.97 6.67 13.35
C GLU A 83 7.07 6.26 14.34
N THR A 84 8.04 5.46 13.89
CA THR A 84 9.21 5.11 14.70
C THR A 84 10.17 6.31 14.81
N LYS A 85 11.22 6.16 15.63
CA LYS A 85 12.27 7.19 15.77
C LYS A 85 13.38 7.08 14.72
N GLN A 86 13.42 5.99 13.95
CA GLN A 86 14.49 5.71 13.00
C GLN A 86 13.97 5.75 11.57
N PRO A 87 14.75 6.23 10.59
CA PRO A 87 14.38 6.11 9.19
C PRO A 87 14.37 4.63 8.77
N ILE A 88 13.45 4.27 7.87
CA ILE A 88 13.43 2.94 7.24
C ILE A 88 13.84 3.08 5.79
N GLU A 89 14.90 2.37 5.41
CA GLU A 89 15.42 2.38 4.04
C GLU A 89 14.40 1.82 3.04
N ILE A 90 14.35 2.44 1.87
CA ILE A 90 13.63 1.96 0.70
C ILE A 90 14.55 2.06 -0.51
N ASN A 91 14.44 1.11 -1.43
CA ASN A 91 15.31 1.08 -2.59
C ASN A 91 14.61 0.35 -3.75
N TYR A 92 14.53 1.02 -4.90
CA TYR A 92 13.85 0.50 -6.08
C TYR A 92 14.29 -0.92 -6.46
N GLN A 93 15.58 -1.27 -6.35
CA GLN A 93 16.09 -2.55 -6.80
C GLN A 93 15.78 -3.68 -5.81
N THR A 94 15.91 -3.41 -4.51
CA THR A 94 15.79 -4.41 -3.45
C THR A 94 14.41 -4.50 -2.80
N ASP A 95 13.55 -3.50 -3.01
CA ASP A 95 12.17 -3.54 -2.50
C ASP A 95 11.37 -4.60 -3.28
N GLN A 96 10.70 -5.49 -2.55
CA GLN A 96 9.90 -6.57 -3.11
C GLN A 96 8.50 -6.59 -2.50
N PHE A 97 7.51 -6.91 -3.34
CA PHE A 97 6.10 -6.89 -2.99
C PHE A 97 5.45 -8.16 -3.53
N TYR A 98 4.73 -8.88 -2.67
CA TYR A 98 4.14 -10.18 -3.01
C TYR A 98 2.69 -10.25 -2.58
N ILE A 99 1.85 -10.86 -3.41
CA ILE A 99 0.51 -11.33 -3.06
C ILE A 99 0.57 -12.83 -2.80
N TYR A 100 -0.08 -13.27 -1.73
CA TYR A 100 -0.36 -14.69 -1.50
C TYR A 100 -1.86 -14.93 -1.59
N THR A 101 -2.26 -15.95 -2.34
CA THR A 101 -3.65 -16.41 -2.44
C THR A 101 -3.99 -17.41 -1.33
N PRO A 102 -5.29 -17.74 -1.12
CA PRO A 102 -5.70 -18.73 -0.13
C PRO A 102 -5.06 -20.12 -0.27
N ASP A 103 -4.71 -20.51 -1.50
CA ASP A 103 -3.98 -21.75 -1.82
C ASP A 103 -2.44 -21.58 -1.75
N ASP A 104 -1.97 -20.52 -1.08
CA ASP A 104 -0.57 -20.21 -0.83
C ASP A 104 0.30 -20.00 -2.09
N LYS A 105 -0.33 -19.75 -3.25
CA LYS A 105 0.41 -19.30 -4.43
C LYS A 105 0.91 -17.89 -4.22
N GLU A 106 2.18 -17.68 -4.58
CA GLU A 106 2.87 -16.41 -4.48
C GLU A 106 2.90 -15.72 -5.85
N PHE A 107 2.63 -14.42 -5.86
CA PHE A 107 2.70 -13.57 -7.04
C PHE A 107 3.51 -12.32 -6.73
N VAL A 108 4.56 -12.06 -7.51
CA VAL A 108 5.36 -10.84 -7.40
C VAL A 108 4.62 -9.69 -8.07
N LEU A 109 4.53 -8.55 -7.38
CA LEU A 109 3.90 -7.34 -7.92
C LEU A 109 4.90 -6.49 -8.70
N ARG A 110 4.46 -5.89 -9.81
CA ARG A 110 5.31 -4.94 -10.56
C ARG A 110 5.41 -3.63 -9.80
N LYS A 111 6.65 -3.15 -9.66
CA LYS A 111 6.92 -1.75 -9.37
C LYS A 111 6.65 -0.90 -10.63
N PRO A 112 6.26 0.37 -10.48
CA PRO A 112 6.18 1.27 -11.62
C PRO A 112 7.58 1.50 -12.19
N GLN A 113 7.67 2.27 -13.28
CA GLN A 113 8.95 2.76 -13.79
C GLN A 113 9.68 3.56 -12.69
N VAL A 114 11.02 3.58 -12.74
CA VAL A 114 11.87 4.16 -11.68
C VAL A 114 11.52 5.62 -11.38
N ASP A 115 11.18 6.40 -12.40
CA ASP A 115 10.77 7.81 -12.32
C ASP A 115 9.44 8.02 -11.56
N LYS A 116 8.59 7.01 -11.55
CA LYS A 116 7.30 6.98 -10.83
C LYS A 116 7.38 6.30 -9.47
N TYR A 117 8.53 5.73 -9.13
CA TYR A 117 8.78 5.19 -7.80
C TYR A 117 9.09 6.32 -6.81
N PRO A 118 8.79 6.16 -5.51
CA PRO A 118 9.22 7.12 -4.50
C PRO A 118 10.73 7.40 -4.60
N SER A 119 11.08 8.67 -4.82
CA SER A 119 12.47 9.11 -5.03
C SER A 119 13.30 9.17 -3.75
N ALA A 120 12.65 9.09 -2.59
CA ALA A 120 13.33 9.06 -1.30
C ALA A 120 14.10 7.73 -1.12
N SER A 121 15.28 7.77 -0.52
CA SER A 121 16.04 6.57 -0.12
C SER A 121 15.57 5.98 1.23
N ALA A 122 14.72 6.71 1.96
CA ALA A 122 14.18 6.24 3.24
C ALA A 122 12.85 6.93 3.58
N ILE A 123 11.99 6.22 4.30
CA ILE A 123 10.81 6.76 4.96
C ILE A 123 11.27 7.35 6.30
N LYS A 124 11.36 8.68 6.38
CA LYS A 124 11.77 9.39 7.61
C LYS A 124 10.73 9.25 8.74
N PRO A 125 11.14 9.39 10.02
CA PRO A 125 10.21 9.50 11.14
C PRO A 125 9.09 10.52 10.91
N GLY A 126 7.86 10.14 11.24
CA GLY A 126 6.64 10.93 11.05
C GLY A 126 6.22 11.11 9.59
N LYS A 127 6.80 10.38 8.64
CA LYS A 127 6.47 10.45 7.21
C LYS A 127 5.85 9.16 6.71
N SER A 128 5.15 9.29 5.59
CA SER A 128 4.58 8.16 4.85
C SER A 128 5.02 8.21 3.40
N VAL A 129 5.10 7.05 2.77
CA VAL A 129 5.37 6.87 1.34
C VAL A 129 4.29 5.99 0.73
N GLN A 130 3.91 6.29 -0.50
CA GLN A 130 2.92 5.53 -1.25
C GLN A 130 3.59 4.80 -2.42
N PHE A 131 3.33 3.50 -2.52
CA PHE A 131 3.70 2.64 -3.63
C PHE A 131 2.47 2.35 -4.46
N LYS A 132 2.56 2.52 -5.78
CA LYS A 132 1.51 2.14 -6.72
C LYS A 132 2.00 0.94 -7.54
N LEU A 133 1.49 -0.24 -7.21
CA LEU A 133 1.96 -1.52 -7.75
C LEU A 133 0.96 -2.06 -8.76
N MET A 134 1.44 -2.64 -9.86
CA MET A 134 0.53 -3.25 -10.85
C MET A 134 0.20 -4.67 -10.43
N LEU A 135 -1.09 -5.02 -10.45
CA LEU A 135 -1.54 -6.39 -10.21
C LEU A 135 -1.07 -7.31 -11.34
N PRO A 136 -0.80 -8.60 -11.05
CA PRO A 136 -0.39 -9.55 -12.07
C PRO A 136 -1.53 -9.77 -13.06
N SER A 137 -1.21 -9.77 -14.36
CA SER A 137 -2.11 -10.23 -15.42
C SER A 137 -1.70 -11.64 -15.87
N ASP A 138 -2.58 -12.38 -16.56
CA ASP A 138 -2.35 -13.78 -16.93
C ASP A 138 -1.07 -14.04 -17.73
N PHE A 139 -0.60 -13.02 -18.47
CA PHE A 139 0.70 -13.01 -19.14
C PHE A 139 1.89 -13.33 -18.21
N TRP A 140 1.77 -13.04 -16.91
CA TRP A 140 2.84 -13.20 -15.93
C TRP A 140 3.01 -14.66 -15.50
N ARG A 141 1.92 -15.45 -15.55
CA ARG A 141 1.94 -16.87 -15.20
C ARG A 141 2.58 -17.72 -16.30
N SER A 142 2.38 -17.36 -17.56
CA SER A 142 2.90 -18.11 -18.70
C SER A 142 4.42 -17.98 -18.88
N VAL A 143 5.03 -16.88 -18.41
CA VAL A 143 6.48 -16.64 -18.52
C VAL A 143 7.28 -17.09 -17.28
N GLY A 144 6.63 -17.65 -16.25
CA GLY A 144 7.34 -18.23 -15.10
C GLY A 144 8.29 -17.24 -14.39
N MET A 145 7.93 -15.95 -14.34
CA MET A 145 8.81 -14.90 -13.84
C MET A 145 9.05 -15.05 -12.32
N THR A 146 10.17 -15.69 -11.98
CA THR A 146 10.74 -15.73 -10.63
C THR A 146 11.65 -14.52 -10.34
N ALA A 147 12.00 -13.72 -11.36
CA ALA A 147 12.82 -12.51 -11.21
C ALA A 147 12.44 -11.42 -12.24
N PRO A 148 11.76 -10.32 -11.85
CA PRO A 148 11.30 -9.28 -12.77
C PRO A 148 12.37 -8.31 -13.30
N ASN A 149 13.65 -8.60 -13.06
CA ASN A 149 14.79 -7.74 -13.41
C ASN A 149 15.70 -8.35 -14.50
N SER A 150 15.33 -9.45 -15.17
CA SER A 150 16.13 -10.00 -16.28
C SER A 150 15.87 -9.27 -17.60
N GLU A 151 16.86 -9.29 -18.50
CA GLU A 151 16.87 -8.63 -19.81
C GLU A 151 15.80 -9.17 -20.80
N ASP A 152 14.99 -10.14 -20.39
CA ASP A 152 13.93 -10.77 -21.21
C ASP A 152 12.68 -9.90 -21.42
N ALA A 153 12.66 -8.69 -20.85
CA ALA A 153 11.54 -7.74 -20.93
C ALA A 153 11.22 -7.24 -22.36
N LYS A 154 12.04 -7.56 -23.37
CA LYS A 154 11.86 -7.15 -24.77
C LYS A 154 10.92 -8.04 -25.62
N LEU A 155 10.42 -9.15 -25.08
CA LEU A 155 9.50 -10.05 -25.81
C LEU A 155 8.00 -9.75 -25.59
N VAL A 156 7.66 -8.65 -24.91
CA VAL A 156 6.35 -8.44 -24.27
C VAL A 156 5.40 -7.51 -25.03
N GLU A 157 5.86 -6.79 -26.06
CA GLU A 157 5.07 -5.66 -26.59
C GLU A 157 3.97 -6.04 -27.61
N ASP A 158 4.04 -7.19 -28.26
CA ASP A 158 3.16 -7.53 -29.40
C ASP A 158 2.05 -8.57 -29.14
N PHE A 159 1.83 -9.05 -27.91
CA PHE A 159 0.88 -10.13 -27.64
C PHE A 159 -0.39 -9.69 -26.89
N TRP A 160 -1.00 -8.59 -27.34
CA TRP A 160 -2.32 -8.16 -26.87
C TRP A 160 -3.43 -8.58 -27.83
N LYS A 161 -4.36 -9.41 -27.34
CA LYS A 161 -5.83 -9.26 -27.48
C LYS A 161 -6.56 -10.44 -26.83
N GLY A 162 -7.03 -10.24 -25.59
CA GLY A 162 -8.31 -10.79 -25.15
C GLY A 162 -8.38 -12.24 -24.67
N LEU A 163 -7.50 -12.67 -23.76
CA LEU A 163 -7.71 -13.92 -23.01
C LEU A 163 -7.60 -13.64 -21.50
N ASP A 164 -8.67 -14.00 -20.80
CA ASP A 164 -8.98 -13.85 -19.37
C ASP A 164 -7.92 -13.11 -18.52
N GLN A 165 -8.24 -11.89 -18.10
CA GLN A 165 -7.50 -11.27 -17.00
C GLN A 165 -8.01 -11.93 -15.72
N GLN A 166 -7.15 -12.65 -14.99
CA GLN A 166 -7.44 -13.06 -13.62
C GLN A 166 -7.67 -11.78 -12.81
N ASN A 167 -8.94 -11.41 -12.67
CA ASN A 167 -9.37 -10.31 -11.82
C ASN A 167 -9.02 -10.71 -10.38
N PHE A 168 -7.84 -10.27 -9.93
CA PHE A 168 -7.53 -10.25 -8.52
C PHE A 168 -8.60 -9.39 -7.88
N SER A 169 -9.40 -10.02 -7.02
CA SER A 169 -10.30 -9.34 -6.13
C SER A 169 -9.74 -9.50 -4.72
N ARG A 170 -10.08 -8.56 -3.84
CA ARG A 170 -9.63 -8.59 -2.44
C ARG A 170 -9.89 -9.95 -1.77
N GLU A 171 -11.01 -10.59 -2.09
CA GLU A 171 -11.42 -11.90 -1.54
C GLU A 171 -10.46 -13.03 -1.91
N LYS A 172 -9.69 -12.88 -2.99
CA LYS A 172 -8.74 -13.88 -3.46
C LYS A 172 -7.33 -13.64 -2.92
N ILE A 173 -7.15 -12.67 -2.01
CA ILE A 173 -5.85 -12.36 -1.39
C ILE A 173 -5.87 -12.77 0.07
N LYS A 174 -5.00 -13.70 0.46
CA LYS A 174 -4.79 -14.14 1.84
C LYS A 174 -3.95 -13.14 2.61
N LYS A 175 -2.86 -12.66 2.00
CA LYS A 175 -1.95 -11.67 2.58
C LYS A 175 -1.12 -10.97 1.49
N ILE A 176 -0.56 -9.82 1.84
CA ILE A 176 0.46 -9.12 1.06
C ILE A 176 1.73 -9.06 1.90
N LYS A 177 2.87 -9.36 1.29
CA LYS A 177 4.20 -9.27 1.93
C LYS A 177 4.98 -8.15 1.27
N ILE A 178 5.53 -7.25 2.09
CA ILE A 178 6.41 -6.16 1.65
C ILE A 178 7.76 -6.38 2.29
N LEU A 179 8.82 -6.41 1.48
CA LEU A 179 10.20 -6.45 1.94
C LEU A 179 10.91 -5.18 1.47
N LEU A 180 11.12 -4.22 2.35
CA LEU A 180 11.81 -2.97 2.05
C LEU A 180 13.32 -3.12 2.30
N ALA A 181 14.11 -2.61 1.37
CA ALA A 181 15.57 -2.68 1.34
C ALA A 181 16.13 -4.11 1.57
N GLY A 182 15.37 -5.14 1.21
CA GLY A 182 15.71 -6.55 1.48
C GLY A 182 15.72 -6.97 2.96
N LYS A 183 15.31 -6.09 3.88
CA LYS A 183 15.48 -6.30 5.34
C LYS A 183 14.21 -6.11 6.14
N THR A 184 13.43 -5.08 5.85
CA THR A 184 12.27 -4.71 6.66
C THR A 184 11.01 -5.36 6.11
N LEU A 185 10.48 -6.32 6.86
CA LEU A 185 9.28 -7.06 6.50
C LEU A 185 8.02 -6.39 7.09
N ILE A 186 7.04 -6.10 6.23
CA ILE A 186 5.65 -5.84 6.62
C ILE A 186 4.78 -6.96 6.05
N VAL A 187 3.88 -7.49 6.87
CA VAL A 187 2.83 -8.40 6.40
C VAL A 187 1.47 -7.73 6.58
N MET A 188 0.73 -7.63 5.49
CA MET A 188 -0.62 -7.08 5.47
C MET A 188 -1.64 -8.20 5.28
N LYS A 189 -2.74 -8.14 6.01
CA LYS A 189 -3.88 -9.05 5.87
C LYS A 189 -5.14 -8.26 5.48
N PRO A 190 -6.11 -8.90 4.82
CA PRO A 190 -7.38 -8.26 4.52
C PRO A 190 -8.04 -7.73 5.80
N LEU A 191 -8.56 -6.51 5.74
CA LEU A 191 -9.41 -5.99 6.80
C LEU A 191 -10.73 -6.79 6.85
N PRO A 192 -11.41 -6.89 8.01
CA PRO A 192 -12.76 -7.46 8.06
C PRO A 192 -13.73 -6.68 7.18
N LYS A 193 -14.69 -7.36 6.55
CA LYS A 193 -15.82 -6.67 5.90
C LYS A 193 -16.73 -6.09 7.00
N LYS A 194 -17.22 -4.87 6.78
CA LYS A 194 -18.29 -4.30 7.62
C LYS A 194 -19.59 -5.05 7.37
#